data_AF-A0A383WG98-F1
#
_entry.id   AF-A0A383WG98-F1
#
_cell.length_a   1.000
_cell.length_b   1.000
_cell.length_c   1.000
_cell.angle_alpha   90.00
_cell.angle_beta   90.00
_cell.angle_gamma   90.00
#
_symmetry.space_group_name_H-M   'P 1'
#
loop_
_entity.id
_entity.type
_entity.pdbx_description
1 polymer ?
#
loop_
_entity_poly.entity_id
_entity_poly.type
_entity_poly.pdbx_seq_one_letter_code
_entity_poly.pdbx_strand_id
1 'polypeptide(L)'
;MCFTQPASAFFAVMAFSTAAFLRYRGHPFRRWQMFAYFGLMEVIQFCSYFWIDQCDSPINKLLTMLAYTHVMYQNISVNAFFLSPEFGVHPDVFKLVTWMAVAGGSMGLITKLPWPVWLGASPTLLDPISKILPDIHSLTKAGTPESCMFENMCAPQVCTFSTPNHLAWSVPVMPPSYFLPNSFLHFFFFFAPTLIMANNLARAIMGMAFITGPVFTMALAARHMDTYKFEWCE
;
A
#
# COMPACT_ATOMS: atom_id res chain seq x y z
N MET A 1 11.53 5.23 1.86
CA MET A 1 10.92 5.98 2.99
C MET A 1 10.99 5.09 4.25
N CYS A 2 10.62 5.52 5.46
CA CYS A 2 10.51 4.67 6.68
C CYS A 2 11.76 4.21 7.51
N PHE A 3 12.87 4.95 7.49
CA PHE A 3 14.06 4.59 8.30
C PHE A 3 14.04 5.03 9.76
N THR A 4 13.68 6.29 10.05
CA THR A 4 13.66 6.85 11.42
C THR A 4 12.58 7.92 11.56
N GLN A 5 12.14 8.19 12.79
CA GLN A 5 11.15 9.23 13.07
C GLN A 5 11.56 10.62 12.55
N PRO A 6 12.80 11.11 12.76
CA PRO A 6 13.22 12.40 12.22
C PRO A 6 13.30 12.41 10.69
N ALA A 7 13.70 11.29 10.06
CA ALA A 7 13.72 11.19 8.61
C ALA A 7 12.31 11.30 8.01
N SER A 8 11.31 10.62 8.60
CA SER A 8 9.92 10.75 8.17
C SER A 8 9.39 12.17 8.32
N ALA A 9 9.68 12.85 9.43
CA ALA A 9 9.32 14.26 9.57
C ALA A 9 9.95 15.15 8.48
N PHE A 10 11.24 14.94 8.19
CA PHE A 10 11.95 15.68 7.15
C PHE A 10 11.34 15.46 5.76
N PHE A 11 11.09 14.20 5.37
CA PHE A 11 10.47 13.88 4.08
C PHE A 11 9.04 14.41 3.98
N ALA A 12 8.25 14.34 5.06
CA ALA A 12 6.92 14.94 5.11
C ALA A 12 6.99 16.45 4.82
N VAL A 13 7.86 17.19 5.51
CA VAL A 13 8.03 18.64 5.31
C VAL A 13 8.45 18.94 3.88
N MET A 14 9.43 18.21 3.33
CA MET A 14 9.87 18.42 1.94
C MET A 14 8.74 18.15 0.94
N ALA A 15 7.99 17.07 1.13
CA ALA A 15 6.91 16.67 0.23
C ALA A 15 5.76 17.68 0.24
N PHE A 16 5.30 18.11 1.43
CA PHE A 16 4.27 19.13 1.54
C PHE A 16 4.74 20.51 1.06
N SER A 17 6.00 20.88 1.31
CA SER A 17 6.58 22.13 0.79
C SER A 17 6.63 22.12 -0.74
N THR A 18 7.02 21.00 -1.34
CA THR A 18 7.03 20.83 -2.80
C THR A 18 5.62 20.90 -3.37
N ALA A 19 4.65 20.23 -2.74
CA ALA A 19 3.25 20.28 -3.14
C ALA A 19 2.69 21.71 -3.07
N ALA A 20 2.97 22.43 -1.98
CA ALA A 20 2.55 23.80 -1.76
C ALA A 20 3.18 24.76 -2.79
N PHE A 21 4.48 24.60 -3.07
CA PHE A 21 5.18 25.39 -4.08
C PHE A 21 4.60 25.18 -5.48
N LEU A 22 4.36 23.94 -5.89
CA LEU A 22 3.77 23.63 -7.20
C LEU A 22 2.34 24.17 -7.32
N ARG A 23 1.54 24.06 -6.24
CA ARG A 23 0.21 24.66 -6.17
C ARG A 23 0.26 26.19 -6.28
N TYR A 24 1.19 26.84 -5.57
CA TYR A 24 1.39 28.29 -5.63
C TYR A 24 1.78 28.78 -7.04
N ARG A 25 2.55 27.97 -7.78
CA ARG A 25 2.91 28.22 -9.19
C ARG A 25 1.77 27.98 -10.18
N GLY A 26 0.58 27.61 -9.72
CA GLY A 26 -0.60 27.40 -10.58
C GLY A 26 -0.59 26.07 -11.35
N HIS A 27 0.23 25.10 -10.95
CA HIS A 27 0.21 23.78 -11.58
C HIS A 27 -1.08 23.02 -11.22
N PRO A 28 -1.62 22.21 -12.15
CA PRO A 28 -2.84 21.44 -11.93
C PRO A 28 -2.66 20.38 -10.83
N PHE A 29 -3.76 19.98 -10.22
CA PHE A 29 -3.82 18.99 -9.12
C PHE A 29 -2.93 17.76 -9.37
N ARG A 30 -2.98 17.21 -10.58
CA ARG A 30 -2.24 16.01 -10.99
C ARG A 30 -0.73 16.10 -10.78
N ARG A 31 -0.15 17.30 -10.86
CA ARG A 31 1.30 17.53 -10.72
C ARG A 31 1.77 17.63 -9.27
N TRP A 32 0.93 18.09 -8.36
CA TRP A 32 1.33 18.29 -6.96
C TRP A 32 0.74 17.27 -6.00
N GLN A 33 -0.36 16.61 -6.38
CA GLN A 33 -1.04 15.66 -5.50
C GLN A 33 -0.15 14.47 -5.12
N MET A 34 0.77 14.03 -6.00
CA MET A 34 1.68 12.93 -5.70
C MET A 34 2.55 13.25 -4.49
N PHE A 35 3.14 14.44 -4.45
CA PHE A 35 3.94 14.89 -3.31
C PHE A 35 3.11 14.98 -2.03
N ALA A 36 1.90 15.53 -2.10
CA ALA A 36 1.00 15.57 -0.94
C ALA A 36 0.61 14.16 -0.46
N TYR A 37 0.37 13.24 -1.39
CA TYR A 37 0.00 11.87 -1.10
C TYR A 37 1.12 11.10 -0.40
N PHE A 38 2.34 11.13 -0.95
CA PHE A 38 3.49 10.48 -0.31
C PHE A 38 3.92 11.20 0.97
N GLY A 39 3.76 12.53 1.06
CA GLY A 39 3.95 13.28 2.30
C GLY A 39 3.00 12.84 3.42
N LEU A 40 1.75 12.48 3.08
CA LEU A 40 0.81 11.92 4.04
C LEU A 40 1.29 10.58 4.61
N MET A 41 1.94 9.74 3.79
CA MET A 41 2.52 8.48 4.27
C MET A 41 3.58 8.72 5.34
N GLU A 42 4.46 9.69 5.11
CA GLU A 42 5.51 10.05 6.06
C GLU A 42 4.95 10.61 7.37
N VAL A 43 3.81 11.33 7.31
CA VAL A 43 3.10 11.75 8.53
C VAL A 43 2.52 10.57 9.28
N ILE A 44 1.89 9.61 8.57
CA ILE A 44 1.37 8.40 9.20
C ILE A 44 2.51 7.65 9.88
N GLN A 45 3.65 7.46 9.20
CA GLN A 45 4.83 6.80 9.74
C GLN A 45 5.41 7.55 10.95
N PHE A 46 5.55 8.87 10.87
CA PHE A 46 5.98 9.71 11.97
C PHE A 46 5.09 9.50 13.21
N CYS A 47 3.76 9.48 13.02
CA CYS A 47 2.81 9.22 14.08
C CYS A 47 2.91 7.78 14.62
N SER A 48 3.16 6.79 13.76
CA SER A 48 3.30 5.39 14.16
C SER A 48 4.47 5.16 15.12
N TYR A 49 5.56 5.95 15.02
CA TYR A 49 6.70 5.83 15.94
C TYR A 49 6.32 6.09 17.42
N PHE A 50 5.28 6.88 17.72
CA PHE A 50 4.84 7.11 19.10
C PHE A 50 4.20 5.86 19.75
N TRP A 51 3.68 4.96 18.92
CA TRP A 51 2.93 3.78 19.36
C TRP A 51 3.56 2.48 18.84
N ILE A 52 4.82 2.53 18.41
CA ILE A 52 5.54 1.39 17.86
C ILE A 52 5.62 0.24 18.87
N ASP A 53 5.54 -1.00 18.39
CA ASP A 53 5.57 -2.24 19.18
C ASP A 53 4.43 -2.42 20.20
N GLN A 54 3.50 -1.47 20.28
CA GLN A 54 2.31 -1.56 21.13
C GLN A 54 1.14 -2.14 20.33
N CYS A 55 1.25 -3.41 19.93
CA CYS A 55 0.28 -4.07 19.07
C CYS A 55 -1.14 -4.15 19.66
N ASP A 56 -1.30 -4.05 20.98
CA ASP A 56 -2.61 -4.03 21.63
C ASP A 56 -3.29 -2.65 21.57
N SER A 57 -2.52 -1.58 21.36
CA SER A 57 -3.02 -0.20 21.34
C SER A 57 -4.00 0.01 20.17
N PRO A 58 -5.20 0.57 20.43
CA PRO A 58 -6.14 0.89 19.36
C PRO A 58 -5.57 1.93 18.39
N ILE A 59 -4.66 2.79 18.86
CA ILE A 59 -4.03 3.83 18.02
C ILE A 59 -3.00 3.19 17.07
N ASN A 60 -2.20 2.24 17.54
CA ASN A 60 -1.27 1.49 16.67
C ASN A 60 -2.05 0.75 15.57
N LYS A 61 -3.13 0.05 15.97
CA LYS A 61 -4.02 -0.65 15.02
C LYS A 61 -4.59 0.30 13.97
N LEU A 62 -5.13 1.45 14.40
CA LEU A 62 -5.69 2.46 13.51
C LEU A 62 -4.65 3.01 12.53
N LEU A 63 -3.46 3.41 13.02
CA LEU A 63 -2.38 3.93 12.18
C LEU A 63 -1.88 2.88 11.18
N THR A 64 -1.79 1.62 11.60
CA THR A 64 -1.45 0.50 10.69
C THR A 64 -2.48 0.34 9.59
N MET A 65 -3.78 0.42 9.91
CA MET A 65 -4.84 0.36 8.90
C MET A 65 -4.82 1.54 7.95
N LEU A 66 -4.53 2.75 8.45
CA LEU A 66 -4.40 3.95 7.62
C LEU A 66 -3.19 3.84 6.67
N ALA A 67 -2.04 3.37 7.17
CA ALA A 67 -0.86 3.09 6.36
C ALA A 67 -1.17 2.05 5.27
N TYR A 68 -1.79 0.93 5.65
CA TYR A 68 -2.17 -0.12 4.72
C TYR A 68 -3.15 0.38 3.65
N THR A 69 -4.15 1.17 4.05
CA THR A 69 -5.13 1.79 3.14
C THR A 69 -4.49 2.76 2.17
N HIS A 70 -3.53 3.54 2.67
CA HIS A 70 -2.74 4.44 1.85
C HIS A 70 -1.96 3.66 0.79
N VAL A 71 -1.23 2.61 1.18
CA VAL A 71 -0.50 1.77 0.21
C VAL A 71 -1.45 1.23 -0.85
N MET A 72 -2.61 0.67 -0.50
CA MET A 72 -3.54 0.10 -1.49
C MET A 72 -4.00 1.08 -2.57
N TYR A 73 -4.10 2.38 -2.26
CA TYR A 73 -4.53 3.43 -3.20
C TYR A 73 -3.39 4.27 -3.79
N GLN A 74 -2.13 3.98 -3.45
CA GLN A 74 -0.95 4.69 -3.90
C GLN A 74 -0.80 4.69 -5.42
N ASN A 75 -1.19 3.58 -6.06
CA ASN A 75 -1.23 3.42 -7.50
C ASN A 75 -2.10 4.46 -8.22
N ILE A 76 -3.19 4.95 -7.60
CA ILE A 76 -4.04 6.00 -8.18
C ILE A 76 -3.24 7.31 -8.29
N SER A 77 -2.53 7.67 -7.23
CA SER A 77 -1.73 8.89 -7.16
C SER A 77 -0.58 8.85 -8.17
N VAL A 78 0.13 7.73 -8.24
CA VAL A 78 1.23 7.53 -9.18
C VAL A 78 0.75 7.58 -10.63
N ASN A 79 -0.33 6.86 -10.96
CA ASN A 79 -0.90 6.89 -12.30
C ASN A 79 -1.47 8.27 -12.66
N ALA A 80 -2.08 8.99 -11.71
CA ALA A 80 -2.55 10.38 -11.90
C ALA A 80 -1.41 11.33 -12.31
N PHE A 81 -0.21 11.11 -11.75
CA PHE A 81 0.98 11.90 -12.06
C PHE A 81 1.59 11.51 -13.41
N PHE A 82 1.95 10.24 -13.60
CA PHE A 82 2.71 9.79 -14.78
C PHE A 82 1.88 9.62 -16.06
N LEU A 83 0.60 9.29 -15.94
CA LEU A 83 -0.31 9.10 -17.08
C LEU A 83 -1.22 10.32 -17.33
N SER A 84 -0.86 11.49 -16.77
CA SER A 84 -1.62 12.70 -17.04
C SER A 84 -1.75 12.95 -18.55
N PRO A 85 -2.95 13.29 -19.07
CA PRO A 85 -3.14 13.55 -20.51
C PRO A 85 -2.19 14.61 -21.09
N GLU A 86 -1.65 15.49 -20.24
CA GLU A 86 -0.60 16.45 -20.57
C GLU A 86 0.67 15.80 -21.14
N PHE A 87 0.92 14.52 -20.85
CA PHE A 87 2.06 13.74 -21.35
C PHE A 87 1.73 12.95 -22.63
N GLY A 88 0.58 13.20 -23.26
CA GLY A 88 0.18 12.58 -24.52
C GLY A 88 -0.57 11.25 -24.38
N VAL A 89 -0.97 10.87 -23.17
CA VAL A 89 -1.79 9.68 -22.93
C VAL A 89 -3.26 9.98 -23.25
N HIS A 90 -3.93 9.07 -23.96
CA HIS A 90 -5.35 9.24 -24.30
C HIS A 90 -6.24 9.33 -23.04
N PRO A 91 -7.18 10.30 -22.95
CA PRO A 91 -8.00 10.48 -21.76
C PRO A 91 -8.80 9.26 -21.33
N ASP A 92 -9.29 8.45 -22.27
CA ASP A 92 -10.06 7.24 -21.95
C ASP A 92 -9.18 6.14 -21.36
N VAL A 93 -7.92 6.03 -21.81
CA VAL A 93 -6.95 5.09 -21.24
C VAL A 93 -6.63 5.50 -19.81
N PHE A 94 -6.39 6.79 -19.58
CA PHE A 94 -6.19 7.34 -18.25
C PHE A 94 -7.38 7.02 -17.31
N LYS A 95 -8.61 7.26 -17.79
CA LYS A 95 -9.84 6.99 -17.04
C LYS A 95 -9.99 5.50 -16.71
N LEU A 96 -9.76 4.63 -17.69
CA LEU A 96 -9.81 3.17 -17.52
C LEU A 96 -8.81 2.70 -16.46
N VAL A 97 -7.53 3.08 -16.59
CA VAL A 97 -6.47 2.70 -15.63
C VAL A 97 -6.82 3.18 -14.23
N THR A 98 -7.33 4.41 -14.09
CA THR A 98 -7.72 4.97 -12.79
C THR A 98 -8.85 4.14 -12.17
N TRP A 99 -9.90 3.80 -12.93
CA TRP A 99 -10.99 2.98 -12.42
C TRP A 99 -10.55 1.55 -12.08
N MET A 100 -9.65 0.96 -12.86
CA MET A 100 -9.06 -0.34 -12.55
C MET A 100 -8.21 -0.29 -11.28
N ALA A 101 -7.44 0.78 -11.06
CA ALA A 101 -6.68 0.98 -9.82
C ALA A 101 -7.60 1.18 -8.61
N VAL A 102 -8.70 1.95 -8.75
CA VAL A 102 -9.73 2.09 -7.72
C VAL A 102 -10.38 0.75 -7.41
N ALA A 103 -10.76 -0.02 -8.42
CA ALA A 103 -11.36 -1.34 -8.25
C ALA A 103 -10.37 -2.30 -7.58
N GLY A 104 -9.12 -2.36 -8.05
CA GLY A 104 -8.08 -3.22 -7.49
C GLY A 104 -7.70 -2.85 -6.06
N GLY A 105 -7.56 -1.56 -5.74
CA GLY A 105 -7.31 -1.08 -4.38
C GLY A 105 -8.48 -1.34 -3.45
N SER A 106 -9.71 -1.11 -3.92
CA SER A 106 -10.93 -1.41 -3.14
C SER A 106 -11.12 -2.90 -2.93
N MET A 107 -10.81 -3.74 -3.93
CA MET A 107 -10.78 -5.19 -3.76
C MET A 107 -9.72 -5.57 -2.73
N GLY A 108 -8.46 -5.14 -2.89
CA GLY A 108 -7.39 -5.44 -1.94
C GLY A 108 -7.68 -4.98 -0.51
N LEU A 109 -8.43 -3.90 -0.35
CA LEU A 109 -8.98 -3.49 0.94
C LEU A 109 -10.09 -4.44 1.40
N ILE A 110 -11.14 -4.61 0.58
CA ILE A 110 -12.38 -5.34 0.90
C ILE A 110 -12.09 -6.79 1.26
N THR A 111 -11.12 -7.37 0.59
CA THR A 111 -10.79 -8.78 0.69
C THR A 111 -9.75 -9.06 1.76
N LYS A 112 -8.95 -8.08 2.17
CA LYS A 112 -7.81 -8.31 3.09
C LYS A 112 -8.00 -7.74 4.48
N LEU A 113 -8.96 -6.85 4.68
CA LEU A 113 -9.30 -6.41 6.01
C LEU A 113 -10.55 -7.16 6.46
N PRO A 114 -10.52 -7.90 7.58
CA PRO A 114 -11.72 -8.52 8.13
C PRO A 114 -12.58 -7.43 8.80
N TRP A 115 -12.95 -6.38 8.07
CA TRP A 115 -13.78 -5.26 8.55
C TRP A 115 -14.99 -5.70 9.37
N PRO A 116 -15.70 -6.78 8.99
CA PRO A 116 -16.81 -7.27 9.79
C PRO A 116 -16.36 -7.62 11.20
N VAL A 117 -15.20 -8.26 11.38
CA VAL A 117 -14.63 -8.57 12.71
C VAL A 117 -14.34 -7.29 13.49
N TRP A 118 -13.78 -6.27 12.83
CA TRP A 118 -13.53 -4.96 13.46
C TRP A 118 -14.82 -4.21 13.81
N LEU A 119 -15.90 -4.43 13.06
CA LEU A 119 -17.24 -3.90 13.31
C LEU A 119 -18.04 -4.77 14.31
N GLY A 120 -17.42 -5.77 14.93
CA GLY A 120 -18.03 -6.65 15.93
C GLY A 120 -18.83 -7.83 15.37
N ALA A 121 -18.74 -8.09 14.07
CA ALA A 121 -19.34 -9.27 13.46
C ALA A 121 -18.57 -10.54 13.83
N SER A 122 -19.30 -11.65 13.97
CA SER A 122 -18.70 -12.95 14.24
C SER A 122 -17.73 -13.35 13.11
N PRO A 123 -16.52 -13.88 13.44
CA PRO A 123 -15.61 -14.45 12.45
C PRO A 123 -16.22 -15.56 11.58
N THR A 124 -17.33 -16.15 12.04
CA THR A 124 -18.06 -17.23 11.36
C THR A 124 -19.11 -16.75 10.36
N LEU A 125 -19.23 -15.44 10.12
CA LEU A 125 -20.29 -14.85 9.29
C LEU A 125 -20.36 -15.46 7.87
N LEU A 126 -19.22 -15.81 7.29
CA LEU A 126 -19.11 -16.35 5.93
C LEU A 126 -19.07 -17.88 5.86
N ASP A 127 -19.09 -18.59 7.00
CA ASP A 127 -18.96 -20.05 7.07
C ASP A 127 -20.05 -20.82 6.30
N PRO A 128 -21.33 -20.39 6.28
CA PRO A 128 -22.35 -21.10 5.49
C PRO A 128 -22.08 -20.97 3.98
N ILE A 129 -21.60 -19.80 3.54
CA ILE A 129 -21.31 -19.51 2.14
C ILE A 129 -20.05 -20.25 1.71
N SER A 130 -19.03 -20.33 2.57
CA SER A 130 -17.77 -21.04 2.26
C SER A 130 -17.95 -22.53 2.01
N LYS A 131 -19.03 -23.14 2.54
CA LYS A 131 -19.39 -24.54 2.28
C LYS A 131 -19.98 -24.77 0.89
N ILE A 132 -20.57 -23.74 0.30
CA ILE A 132 -21.22 -23.78 -1.03
C ILE A 132 -20.26 -23.27 -2.11
N LEU A 133 -19.49 -22.23 -1.79
CA LEU A 133 -18.52 -21.57 -2.66
C LEU A 133 -17.15 -21.60 -1.98
N PRO A 134 -16.28 -22.59 -2.29
CA PRO A 134 -15.02 -22.79 -1.57
C PRO A 134 -14.02 -21.63 -1.73
N ASP A 135 -14.16 -20.83 -2.79
CA ASP A 135 -13.37 -19.61 -3.03
C ASP A 135 -13.77 -18.43 -2.13
N ILE A 136 -14.90 -18.53 -1.41
CA ILE A 136 -15.30 -17.56 -0.39
C ILE A 136 -14.87 -18.11 0.96
N HIS A 137 -13.77 -17.60 1.49
CA HIS A 137 -13.20 -18.09 2.73
C HIS A 137 -13.88 -17.52 3.98
N SER A 138 -13.89 -18.31 5.06
CA SER A 138 -14.26 -17.85 6.41
C SER A 138 -13.28 -16.78 6.90
N LEU A 139 -13.76 -15.79 7.67
CA LEU A 139 -12.91 -14.75 8.26
C LEU A 139 -11.89 -15.33 9.25
N THR A 140 -12.11 -16.56 9.74
CA THR A 140 -11.16 -17.30 10.59
C THR A 140 -9.86 -17.67 9.88
N LYS A 141 -9.84 -17.67 8.54
CA LYS A 141 -8.62 -17.93 7.76
C LYS A 141 -7.68 -16.73 7.66
N ALA A 142 -8.10 -15.55 8.08
CA ALA A 142 -7.31 -14.34 8.01
C ALA A 142 -6.01 -14.45 8.85
N GLY A 143 -4.85 -14.12 8.27
CA GLY A 143 -3.57 -14.14 8.98
C GLY A 143 -3.04 -15.53 9.35
N THR A 144 -3.63 -16.59 8.81
CA THR A 144 -3.15 -17.99 8.99
C THR A 144 -1.96 -18.29 8.07
N PRO A 145 -1.18 -19.36 8.34
CA PRO A 145 -0.06 -19.75 7.46
C PRO A 145 -0.46 -19.97 5.99
N GLU A 146 -1.68 -20.44 5.74
CA GLU A 146 -2.24 -20.61 4.39
C GLU A 146 -2.37 -19.27 3.66
N SER A 147 -2.86 -18.24 4.36
CA SER A 147 -2.98 -16.89 3.80
C SER A 147 -1.61 -16.21 3.63
N CYS A 148 -0.75 -16.32 4.64
CA CYS A 148 0.50 -15.59 4.67
C CYS A 148 1.59 -16.16 3.75
N MET A 149 1.35 -17.30 3.10
CA MET A 149 2.26 -17.87 2.11
C MET A 149 2.36 -17.02 0.85
N PHE A 150 1.27 -16.35 0.46
CA PHE A 150 1.17 -15.64 -0.82
C PHE A 150 0.98 -14.12 -0.67
N GLU A 151 1.05 -13.63 0.57
CA GLU A 151 0.73 -12.25 0.89
C GLU A 151 1.85 -11.58 1.69
N ASN A 152 2.25 -10.40 1.21
CA ASN A 152 3.12 -9.50 1.96
C ASN A 152 2.33 -8.86 3.10
N MET A 153 3.03 -8.49 4.16
CA MET A 153 2.49 -7.90 5.39
C MET A 153 1.52 -8.81 6.16
N CYS A 154 1.41 -10.10 5.81
CA CYS A 154 0.44 -10.98 6.45
C CYS A 154 0.92 -11.50 7.81
N ALA A 155 0.16 -11.20 8.87
CA ALA A 155 0.29 -11.88 10.17
C ALA A 155 -1.07 -11.97 10.89
N PRO A 156 -1.18 -12.78 11.97
CA PRO A 156 -2.44 -12.95 12.71
C PRO A 156 -3.00 -11.67 13.35
N GLN A 157 -2.16 -10.66 13.60
CA GLN A 157 -2.55 -9.43 14.27
C GLN A 157 -2.16 -8.19 13.47
N VAL A 158 -2.97 -7.15 13.60
CA VAL A 158 -2.64 -5.82 13.06
C VAL A 158 -1.64 -5.15 13.98
N CYS A 159 -0.47 -4.80 13.45
CA CYS A 159 0.53 -4.10 14.22
C CYS A 159 1.52 -3.34 13.34
N THR A 160 1.89 -2.14 13.79
CA THR A 160 3.14 -1.48 13.38
C THR A 160 4.22 -1.79 14.40
N PHE A 161 5.32 -2.38 13.95
CA PHE A 161 6.42 -2.81 14.81
C PHE A 161 7.78 -2.38 14.24
N SER A 162 8.78 -2.32 15.11
CA SER A 162 10.14 -1.95 14.75
C SER A 162 10.88 -3.14 14.15
N THR A 163 11.62 -2.88 13.07
CA THR A 163 12.72 -3.74 12.61
C THR A 163 14.03 -2.97 12.76
N PRO A 164 15.20 -3.63 12.69
CA PRO A 164 16.48 -2.98 13.03
C PRO A 164 16.81 -1.72 12.23
N ASN A 165 16.30 -1.61 11.00
CA ASN A 165 16.59 -0.48 10.11
C ASN A 165 15.31 0.22 9.59
N HIS A 166 14.13 -0.30 9.93
CA HIS A 166 12.91 0.09 9.24
C HIS A 166 11.63 -0.15 10.06
N LEU A 167 10.53 0.53 9.69
CA LEU A 167 9.19 0.23 10.20
C LEU A 167 8.56 -0.93 9.42
N ALA A 168 7.92 -1.86 10.12
CA ALA A 168 7.17 -2.95 9.48
C ALA A 168 5.70 -2.93 9.90
N TRP A 169 4.85 -3.45 9.00
CA TRP A 169 3.42 -3.58 9.22
C TRP A 169 2.98 -5.01 9.07
N SER A 170 2.12 -5.45 9.98
CA SER A 170 1.38 -6.68 9.86
C SER A 170 -0.11 -6.43 9.82
N VAL A 171 -0.82 -7.21 9.00
CA VAL A 171 -2.27 -7.19 8.85
C VAL A 171 -2.77 -8.62 8.62
N PRO A 172 -3.87 -9.06 9.26
CA PRO A 172 -4.48 -10.36 9.01
C PRO A 172 -5.27 -10.32 7.73
N VAL A 173 -4.61 -10.66 6.62
CA VAL A 173 -5.21 -10.72 5.30
C VAL A 173 -5.86 -12.07 5.04
N MET A 174 -6.84 -12.13 4.14
CA MET A 174 -7.47 -13.39 3.73
C MET A 174 -6.59 -14.13 2.71
N PRO A 175 -6.71 -15.47 2.60
CA PRO A 175 -6.01 -16.19 1.54
C PRO A 175 -6.53 -15.79 0.16
N PRO A 176 -5.65 -15.72 -0.86
CA PRO A 176 -6.06 -15.38 -2.21
C PRO A 176 -6.92 -16.50 -2.83
N SER A 177 -7.90 -16.10 -3.64
CA SER A 177 -8.78 -17.00 -4.37
C SER A 177 -9.17 -16.37 -5.71
N TYR A 178 -10.03 -17.03 -6.48
CA TYR A 178 -10.54 -16.45 -7.73
C TYR A 178 -11.17 -15.06 -7.53
N PHE A 179 -11.87 -14.84 -6.41
CA PHE A 179 -12.54 -13.57 -6.10
C PHE A 179 -11.69 -12.63 -5.25
N LEU A 180 -10.62 -13.14 -4.62
CA LEU A 180 -9.76 -12.41 -3.70
C LEU A 180 -8.33 -12.30 -4.32
N PRO A 181 -8.02 -11.23 -5.06
CA PRO A 181 -6.72 -11.07 -5.68
C PRO A 181 -5.64 -10.83 -4.62
N ASN A 182 -4.44 -11.29 -4.91
CA ASN A 182 -3.29 -11.10 -4.03
C ASN A 182 -2.69 -9.68 -4.14
N SER A 183 -1.70 -9.36 -3.28
CA SER A 183 -0.98 -8.06 -3.32
C SER A 183 -0.32 -7.75 -4.66
N PHE A 184 -0.08 -8.75 -5.51
CA PHE A 184 0.49 -8.54 -6.83
C PHE A 184 -0.41 -7.67 -7.72
N LEU A 185 -1.72 -7.63 -7.48
CA LEU A 185 -2.61 -6.74 -8.22
C LEU A 185 -2.28 -5.26 -7.98
N HIS A 186 -1.94 -4.89 -6.73
CA HIS A 186 -1.48 -3.55 -6.42
C HIS A 186 -0.19 -3.23 -7.19
N PHE A 187 0.80 -4.13 -7.12
CA PHE A 187 2.07 -4.00 -7.82
C PHE A 187 1.89 -3.85 -9.34
N PHE A 188 1.02 -4.67 -9.93
CA PHE A 188 0.69 -4.60 -11.34
C PHE A 188 0.16 -3.21 -11.72
N PHE A 189 -0.83 -2.69 -11.00
CA PHE A 189 -1.40 -1.36 -11.30
C PHE A 189 -0.48 -0.20 -10.97
N PHE A 190 0.48 -0.38 -10.06
CA PHE A 190 1.47 0.63 -9.75
C PHE A 190 2.48 0.83 -10.89
N PHE A 191 3.04 -0.27 -11.41
CA PHE A 191 4.14 -0.21 -12.37
C PHE A 191 3.70 -0.35 -13.83
N ALA A 192 2.87 -1.35 -14.14
CA ALA A 192 2.61 -1.75 -15.53
C ALA A 192 1.99 -0.63 -16.39
N PRO A 193 0.99 0.14 -15.91
CA PRO A 193 0.40 1.19 -16.74
C PRO A 193 1.41 2.25 -17.18
N THR A 194 2.25 2.70 -16.27
CA THR A 194 3.28 3.71 -16.55
C THR A 194 4.36 3.16 -17.47
N LEU A 195 4.82 1.92 -17.25
CA LEU A 195 5.85 1.27 -18.09
C LEU A 195 5.41 1.06 -19.54
N ILE A 196 4.12 0.77 -19.76
CA ILE A 196 3.60 0.48 -21.10
C ILE A 196 3.19 1.76 -21.84
N MET A 197 2.54 2.71 -21.15
CA MET A 197 1.79 3.78 -21.81
C MET A 197 2.39 5.18 -21.63
N ALA A 198 3.24 5.40 -20.62
CA ALA A 198 3.79 6.74 -20.38
C ALA A 198 4.90 7.12 -21.37
N ASN A 199 5.41 8.34 -21.28
CA ASN A 199 6.57 8.79 -22.07
C ASN A 199 7.88 8.12 -21.59
N ASN A 200 8.96 8.24 -22.37
CA ASN A 200 10.24 7.58 -22.07
C ASN A 200 10.83 7.96 -20.71
N LEU A 201 10.67 9.21 -20.27
CA LEU A 201 11.18 9.65 -18.96
C LEU A 201 10.40 8.98 -17.81
N ALA A 202 9.08 8.98 -17.89
CA ALA A 202 8.21 8.32 -16.92
C ALA A 202 8.47 6.81 -16.87
N ARG A 203 8.66 6.16 -18.03
CA ARG A 203 9.05 4.74 -18.11
C ARG A 203 10.40 4.48 -17.45
N ALA A 204 11.40 5.35 -17.69
CA ALA A 204 12.71 5.21 -17.07
C ALA A 204 12.64 5.37 -15.55
N ILE A 205 11.92 6.38 -15.05
CA ILE A 205 11.72 6.59 -13.60
C ILE A 205 11.01 5.38 -12.98
N MET A 206 9.91 4.93 -13.59
CA MET A 206 9.14 3.79 -13.09
C MET A 206 9.93 2.48 -13.16
N GLY A 207 10.71 2.27 -14.23
CA GLY A 207 11.58 1.10 -14.38
C GLY A 207 12.71 1.08 -13.36
N MET A 208 13.29 2.26 -13.06
CA MET A 208 14.25 2.38 -11.96
C MET A 208 13.60 2.06 -10.63
N ALA A 209 12.42 2.60 -10.32
CA ALA A 209 11.70 2.30 -9.08
C ALA A 209 11.37 0.81 -8.93
N PHE A 210 10.91 0.16 -10.02
CA PHE A 210 10.58 -1.26 -10.07
C PHE A 210 11.76 -2.17 -9.70
N ILE A 211 12.97 -1.79 -10.12
CA ILE A 211 14.20 -2.57 -9.85
C ILE A 211 14.76 -2.19 -8.48
N THR A 212 14.88 -0.89 -8.21
CA THR A 212 15.57 -0.38 -7.03
C THR A 212 14.80 -0.63 -5.75
N GLY A 213 13.46 -0.56 -5.74
CA GLY A 213 12.64 -0.83 -4.56
C GLY A 213 12.92 -2.21 -3.96
N PRO A 214 12.68 -3.31 -4.69
CA PRO A 214 12.99 -4.66 -4.21
C PRO A 214 14.46 -4.85 -3.85
N VAL A 215 15.39 -4.30 -4.62
CA VAL A 215 16.83 -4.40 -4.32
C VAL A 215 17.18 -3.70 -3.01
N PHE A 216 16.63 -2.51 -2.75
CA PHE A 216 16.83 -1.81 -1.48
C PHE A 216 16.18 -2.55 -0.32
N THR A 217 14.94 -3.02 -0.46
CA THR A 217 14.29 -3.85 0.56
C THR A 217 15.13 -5.09 0.84
N MET A 218 15.60 -5.81 -0.18
CA MET A 218 16.46 -6.96 0.01
C MET A 218 17.80 -6.58 0.63
N ALA A 219 18.44 -5.48 0.24
CA ALA A 219 19.71 -5.07 0.83
C ALA A 219 19.60 -4.65 2.30
N LEU A 220 18.50 -3.99 2.67
CA LEU A 220 18.21 -3.52 4.02
C LEU A 220 17.68 -4.65 4.92
N ALA A 221 16.84 -5.52 4.36
CA ALA A 221 16.18 -6.63 5.05
C ALA A 221 16.93 -7.96 4.96
N ALA A 222 17.96 -8.10 4.10
CA ALA A 222 18.76 -9.35 4.00
C ALA A 222 19.45 -9.74 5.31
N ARG A 223 19.55 -8.83 6.28
CA ARG A 223 20.05 -9.16 7.62
C ARG A 223 19.02 -9.94 8.46
N HIS A 224 17.74 -9.88 8.09
CA HIS A 224 16.60 -10.53 8.76
C HIS A 224 15.57 -11.01 7.72
N MET A 225 15.82 -12.17 7.09
CA MET A 225 14.93 -12.74 6.06
C MET A 225 13.51 -13.08 6.56
N ASP A 226 13.24 -12.97 7.84
CA ASP A 226 11.93 -13.12 8.44
C ASP A 226 11.11 -11.83 8.42
N THR A 227 11.76 -10.65 8.37
CA THR A 227 11.08 -9.35 8.44
C THR A 227 10.79 -8.71 7.08
N TYR A 228 11.54 -9.05 6.01
CA TYR A 228 11.40 -8.40 4.70
C TYR A 228 9.98 -8.45 4.12
N LYS A 229 9.23 -9.52 4.42
CA LYS A 229 7.85 -9.69 3.94
C LYS A 229 6.87 -8.68 4.55
N PHE A 230 7.24 -8.04 5.65
CA PHE A 230 6.45 -7.02 6.35
C PHE A 230 6.88 -5.59 6.01
N GLU A 231 7.93 -5.44 5.21
CA GLU A 231 8.52 -4.16 4.85
C GLU A 231 8.05 -3.74 3.46
N TRP A 232 7.76 -2.44 3.31
CA TRP A 232 7.47 -1.81 2.02
C TRP A 232 8.36 -0.59 1.88
N CYS A 233 9.46 -0.78 1.14
CA CYS A 233 10.36 0.29 0.72
C CYS A 233 10.22 0.45 -0.79
N GLU A 234 9.65 1.59 -1.21
CA GLU A 234 9.71 2.11 -2.57
C GLU A 234 10.51 3.43 -2.60
#